data_AF-A0A661P2T9-F1
#
_entry.id   AF-A0A661P2T9-F1
#
_cell.length_a   1.000
_cell.length_b   1.000
_cell.length_c   1.000
_cell.angle_alpha   90.00
_cell.angle_beta   90.00
_cell.angle_gamma   90.00
#
_symmetry.space_group_name_H-M   'P 1'
#
loop_
_entity.id
_entity.type
_entity.pdbx_description
1 polymer ?
#
loop_
_entity_poly.entity_id
_entity_poly.type
_entity_poly.pdbx_seq_one_letter_code
_entity_poly.pdbx_strand_id
1 'polypeptide(L)'
;LSLDHLAQETLNKGKSANGLKALEWFKAGEIEKLTHYCKQDVVLTRDLFLYGLEKGYLVYQNKNQNKRLRLLVDWDINKIIDGLRD
;
A
#
# COMPACT_ATOMS: atom_id res chain seq x y z
N LEU A 1 -3.62 -7.79 -7.31
CA LEU A 1 -3.91 -7.10 -6.03
C LEU A 1 -3.19 -5.76 -6.06
N SER A 2 -3.90 -4.63 -5.94
CA SER A 2 -3.28 -3.29 -6.00
C SER A 2 -3.06 -2.70 -4.60
N LEU A 3 -2.15 -1.72 -4.49
CA LEU A 3 -1.94 -0.95 -3.25
C LEU A 3 -3.24 -0.30 -2.77
N ASP A 4 -3.98 0.32 -3.68
CA ASP A 4 -5.27 0.96 -3.39
C ASP A 4 -6.27 -0.01 -2.76
N HIS A 5 -6.43 -1.18 -3.39
CA HIS A 5 -7.33 -2.22 -2.91
C HIS A 5 -6.91 -2.71 -1.52
N LEU A 6 -5.62 -2.93 -1.30
CA LEU A 6 -5.10 -3.42 -0.03
C LEU A 6 -5.23 -2.36 1.08
N ALA A 7 -4.96 -1.10 0.77
CA ALA A 7 -5.12 0.03 1.69
C ALA A 7 -6.60 0.24 2.04
N GLN A 8 -7.50 0.16 1.08
CA GLN A 8 -8.93 0.30 1.31
C GLN A 8 -9.43 -0.84 2.20
N GLU A 9 -9.08 -2.06 1.84
CA GLU A 9 -9.52 -3.25 2.56
C GLU A 9 -8.84 -3.42 3.91
N THR A 10 -7.61 -2.95 4.13
CA THR A 10 -6.93 -3.13 5.43
C THR A 10 -7.10 -1.93 6.36
N LEU A 11 -6.97 -0.72 5.82
CA LEU A 11 -6.86 0.52 6.58
C LEU A 11 -8.09 1.44 6.46
N ASN A 12 -9.05 1.10 5.60
CA ASN A 12 -10.13 2.00 5.18
C ASN A 12 -9.61 3.33 4.59
N LYS A 13 -8.44 3.30 3.93
CA LYS A 13 -7.83 4.44 3.24
C LYS A 13 -7.63 4.09 1.78
N GLY A 14 -7.96 4.99 0.87
CA GLY A 14 -7.73 4.81 -0.58
C GLY A 14 -6.63 5.73 -1.11
N LYS A 15 -6.16 5.45 -2.32
CA LYS A 15 -5.34 6.37 -3.10
C LYS A 15 -6.18 7.58 -3.52
N SER A 16 -5.54 8.74 -3.61
CA SER A 16 -6.16 9.95 -4.16
C SER A 16 -6.32 9.93 -5.68
N ALA A 17 -5.55 9.08 -6.37
CA ALA A 17 -5.51 8.96 -7.82
C ALA A 17 -4.92 7.62 -8.28
N ASN A 18 -4.76 7.45 -9.59
CA ASN A 18 -4.17 6.26 -10.20
C ASN A 18 -2.96 6.61 -11.09
N GLY A 19 -2.28 5.60 -11.62
CA GLY A 19 -1.08 5.78 -12.45
C GLY A 19 -1.30 6.57 -13.73
N LEU A 20 -2.50 6.52 -14.33
CA LEU A 20 -2.81 7.32 -15.52
C LEU A 20 -2.85 8.80 -15.18
N LYS A 21 -3.43 9.16 -14.02
CA LYS A 21 -3.47 10.54 -13.55
C LYS A 21 -2.09 11.10 -13.23
N ALA A 22 -1.21 10.27 -12.65
CA ALA A 22 0.18 10.62 -12.42
C ALA A 22 0.91 10.95 -13.73
N LEU A 23 0.67 10.17 -14.80
CA LEU A 23 1.24 10.42 -16.11
C LEU A 23 0.72 11.73 -16.74
N GLU A 24 -0.57 12.03 -16.58
CA GLU A 24 -1.14 13.32 -17.01
C GLU A 24 -0.45 14.50 -16.31
N TRP A 25 -0.31 14.45 -14.99
CA TRP A 25 0.36 15.50 -14.22
C TRP A 25 1.81 15.70 -14.64
N PHE A 26 2.53 14.60 -14.86
CA PHE A 26 3.91 14.67 -15.36
C PHE A 26 3.99 15.38 -16.72
N LYS A 27 3.15 14.96 -17.68
CA LYS A 27 3.10 15.58 -19.02
C LYS A 27 2.69 17.05 -18.98
N ALA A 28 1.82 17.42 -18.04
CA ALA A 28 1.35 18.79 -17.85
C ALA A 28 2.30 19.68 -17.02
N GLY A 29 3.43 19.14 -16.52
CA GLY A 29 4.35 19.88 -15.65
C GLY A 29 3.80 20.14 -14.24
N GLU A 30 2.72 19.48 -13.82
CA GLU A 30 2.10 19.62 -12.50
C GLU A 30 2.86 18.82 -11.43
N ILE A 31 4.14 19.12 -11.25
CA ILE A 31 5.09 18.35 -10.42
C ILE A 31 4.68 18.30 -8.94
N GLU A 32 4.05 19.35 -8.41
CA GLU A 32 3.58 19.35 -7.02
C GLU A 32 2.50 18.30 -6.76
N LYS A 33 1.51 18.19 -7.67
CA LYS A 33 0.44 17.18 -7.58
C LYS A 33 1.01 15.77 -7.71
N LEU A 34 1.93 15.58 -8.66
CA LEU A 34 2.63 14.31 -8.85
C LEU A 34 3.41 13.91 -7.58
N THR A 35 4.16 14.86 -7.01
CA THR A 35 4.94 14.65 -5.78
C THR A 35 4.04 14.30 -4.61
N HIS A 36 2.92 15.01 -4.45
CA HIS A 36 1.95 14.73 -3.39
C HIS A 36 1.38 13.31 -3.52
N TYR A 37 0.97 12.92 -4.72
CA TYR A 37 0.49 11.58 -5.02
C TYR A 37 1.54 10.49 -4.71
N CYS A 38 2.79 10.67 -5.17
CA CYS A 38 3.86 9.72 -4.88
C CYS A 38 4.15 9.58 -3.37
N LYS A 39 4.10 10.69 -2.61
CA LYS A 39 4.27 10.66 -1.16
C LYS A 39 3.14 9.91 -0.47
N GLN A 40 1.90 10.04 -0.94
CA GLN A 40 0.77 9.29 -0.39
C GLN A 40 0.95 7.78 -0.57
N ASP A 41 1.48 7.31 -1.71
CA ASP A 41 1.78 5.88 -1.92
C ASP A 41 2.77 5.33 -0.89
N VAL A 42 3.80 6.12 -0.55
CA VAL A 42 4.78 5.77 0.49
C VAL A 42 4.11 5.70 1.86
N VAL A 43 3.25 6.68 2.20
CA VAL A 43 2.50 6.69 3.45
C VAL A 43 1.58 5.46 3.58
N LEU A 44 0.83 5.13 2.52
CA LEU A 44 -0.05 3.95 2.53
C LEU A 44 0.76 2.65 2.68
N THR A 45 1.89 2.54 1.98
CA THR A 45 2.76 1.36 2.07
C THR A 45 3.33 1.20 3.48
N ARG A 46 3.80 2.29 4.10
CA ARG A 46 4.25 2.29 5.50
C ARG A 46 3.14 1.87 6.45
N ASP A 47 1.95 2.47 6.32
CA ASP A 47 0.83 2.17 7.22
C ASP A 47 0.38 0.71 7.09
N LEU A 48 0.40 0.15 5.87
CA LEU A 48 0.15 -1.28 5.64
C LEU A 48 1.22 -2.15 6.29
N PHE A 49 2.50 -1.79 6.11
CA PHE A 49 3.60 -2.52 6.73
C PHE A 49 3.45 -2.56 8.26
N LEU A 50 3.20 -1.41 8.88
CA LEU A 50 3.00 -1.29 10.32
C LEU A 50 1.78 -2.08 10.80
N TYR A 51 0.66 -2.04 10.06
CA TYR A 51 -0.51 -2.85 10.38
C TYR A 51 -0.20 -4.34 10.34
N GLY A 52 0.48 -4.81 9.28
CA GLY A 52 0.84 -6.22 9.16
C GLY A 52 1.84 -6.67 10.23
N LEU A 53 2.79 -5.81 10.60
CA LEU A 53 3.73 -6.06 11.70
C LEU A 53 3.01 -6.17 13.05
N GLU A 54 2.02 -5.31 13.31
CA GLU A 54 1.26 -5.30 14.57
C GLU A 54 0.21 -6.42 14.64
N LYS A 55 -0.49 -6.69 13.54
CA LYS A 55 -1.66 -7.59 13.50
C LYS A 55 -1.37 -8.98 12.95
N GLY A 56 -0.24 -9.18 12.28
CA GLY A 56 0.14 -10.45 11.64
C GLY A 56 -0.65 -10.77 10.37
N TYR A 57 -1.41 -9.81 9.82
CA TYR A 57 -2.12 -9.99 8.56
C TYR A 57 -2.46 -8.66 7.88
N LEU A 58 -2.75 -8.73 6.59
CA LEU A 58 -3.46 -7.71 5.82
C LEU A 58 -4.81 -8.24 5.37
N VAL A 59 -5.66 -7.38 4.82
CA VAL A 59 -7.00 -7.76 4.36
C VAL A 59 -7.19 -7.41 2.89
N TYR A 60 -7.75 -8.34 2.13
CA TYR A 60 -8.14 -8.08 0.74
C TYR A 60 -9.48 -8.74 0.43
N GLN A 61 -10.23 -8.16 -0.50
CA GLN A 61 -11.41 -8.79 -1.06
C GLN A 61 -11.05 -9.67 -2.27
N ASN A 62 -11.44 -10.95 -2.23
CA ASN A 62 -11.36 -11.86 -3.37
C ASN A 62 -12.53 -11.58 -4.32
N LYS A 63 -12.23 -11.07 -5.51
CA LYS A 63 -13.22 -10.68 -6.53
C LYS A 63 -14.07 -11.85 -7.02
N ASN A 64 -13.52 -13.06 -7.08
CA ASN A 64 -14.23 -14.23 -7.62
C ASN A 64 -15.28 -14.78 -6.64
N GLN A 65 -15.03 -14.60 -5.34
CA GLN A 65 -15.86 -15.17 -4.27
C GLN A 65 -16.67 -14.10 -3.52
N ASN A 66 -16.47 -12.81 -3.84
CA ASN A 66 -17.01 -11.67 -3.12
C ASN A 66 -16.81 -11.76 -1.59
N LYS A 67 -15.65 -12.29 -1.16
CA LYS A 67 -15.32 -12.52 0.25
C LYS A 67 -14.10 -11.71 0.65
N ARG A 68 -14.15 -11.14 1.86
CA ARG A 68 -13.02 -10.46 2.49
C ARG A 68 -12.18 -11.50 3.23
N LEU A 69 -10.91 -11.58 2.89
CA LEU A 69 -9.97 -12.60 3.37
C LEU A 69 -8.77 -11.93 4.05
N ARG A 70 -8.15 -12.65 4.99
CA ARG A 70 -6.89 -12.26 5.62
C ARG A 70 -5.72 -12.85 4.86
N LEU A 71 -4.77 -12.01 4.48
CA LEU A 71 -3.45 -12.41 4.01
C LEU A 71 -2.52 -12.41 5.22
N LEU A 72 -2.19 -13.59 5.74
CA LEU A 72 -1.29 -13.72 6.88
C LEU A 72 0.12 -13.29 6.47
N VAL A 73 0.81 -12.59 7.38
CA VAL A 73 2.20 -12.18 7.21
C VAL A 73 2.99 -12.58 8.46
N ASP A 74 4.24 -12.98 8.28
CA ASP A 74 5.16 -13.42 9.33
C ASP A 74 6.27 -12.38 9.58
N TRP A 75 5.93 -11.10 9.41
CA TRP A 75 6.89 -10.01 9.50
C TRP A 75 7.41 -9.87 10.93
N ASP A 76 8.72 -10.05 11.07
CA ASP A 76 9.48 -9.80 12.29
C ASP A 76 10.56 -8.78 11.94
N ILE A 77 10.49 -7.61 12.59
CA ILE A 77 11.39 -6.50 12.28
C ILE A 77 12.86 -6.84 12.53
N ASN A 78 13.15 -7.67 13.53
CA ASN A 78 14.54 -8.04 13.85
C ASN A 78 15.08 -8.94 12.75
N LYS A 79 14.31 -9.97 12.34
CA LYS A 79 14.70 -10.86 11.24
C LYS A 79 14.89 -10.13 9.93
N ILE A 80 14.03 -9.15 9.64
CA ILE A 80 14.14 -8.31 8.43
C ILE A 80 15.42 -7.48 8.47
N ILE A 81 15.74 -6.84 9.60
CA ILE A 81 16.94 -6.01 9.74
C ILE A 81 18.22 -6.86 9.67
N ASP A 82 18.22 -8.03 10.32
CA ASP A 82 19.39 -8.91 10.33
C ASP A 82 19.71 -9.40 8.92
N GLY A 83 18.72 -9.82 8.14
CA GLY A 83 18.92 -10.25 6.75
C GLY A 83 19.32 -9.15 5.75
N LEU A 84 19.33 -7.87 6.15
CA LEU A 84 19.85 -6.76 5.34
C LEU A 84 21.32 -6.43 5.64
N ARG A 85 21.90 -7.03 6.69
CA ARG A 85 23.30 -6.82 7.10
C ARG A 85 24.26 -7.85 6.50
N ASP A 86 23.71 -8.90 5.91
CA ASP A 86 24.41 -9.95 5.15
C ASP A 86 24.57 -9.55 3.66
#